data_AF-A0A8J0THG3-F1
#
_entry.id   AF-A0A8J0THG3-F1
#
_cell.length_a   1.000
_cell.length_b   1.000
_cell.length_c   1.000
_cell.angle_alpha   90.00
_cell.angle_beta   90.00
_cell.angle_gamma   90.00
#
_symmetry.space_group_name_H-M   'P 1'
#
loop_
_entity.id
_entity.type
_entity.pdbx_description
1 polymer ?
#
loop_
_entity_poly.entity_id
_entity_poly.type
_entity_poly.pdbx_seq_one_letter_code
_entity_poly.pdbx_strand_id
1 'polypeptide(L)'
;MLHWSIWKSGVAIGFLLPPVLIPNIHDLDLLSHHIRVMFIGTAAVASVLFILVVFVFQDAPKKPPSLAQAALLSTSASQYSYKQSIIRLLTNRNFILLVVSYGLNTGAFYSLSTLLNRMVTFYYPGQEVNAGRIGLTITVSGMCGALLTGLWLDRTKTYKQTTLFVYAFSLVGMVTFTFILNLGYLWVVFVTAGCLGFFMTGYLPLGFEFAAELTHPESEGTSSGLLNVSAQVFGLIFTTSQGQILEKFGVQAGNIFLCSFLLVGTIITGCIKPDLRRQRANQEAAHSQNAEPHVETGDTPSCLLSAEE
;
A
#
# COMPACT_ATOMS: atom_id res chain seq x y z
N MET A 1 -15.03 -3.88 -6.59
CA MET A 1 -15.16 -2.42 -6.43
C MET A 1 -15.56 -2.03 -5.00
N LEU A 2 -16.56 -2.66 -4.37
CA LEU A 2 -16.99 -2.35 -3.00
C LEU A 2 -15.92 -2.59 -1.90
N HIS A 3 -15.17 -3.71 -1.99
CA HIS A 3 -14.15 -4.10 -1.00
C HIS A 3 -13.01 -3.08 -0.87
N TRP A 4 -12.53 -2.55 -2.00
CA TRP A 4 -11.49 -1.53 -2.05
C TRP A 4 -11.94 -0.17 -1.50
N SER A 5 -13.21 0.17 -1.67
CA SER A 5 -13.75 1.42 -1.11
C SER A 5 -13.83 1.38 0.41
N ILE A 6 -14.15 0.22 1.00
CA ILE A 6 -14.22 0.03 2.45
C ILE A 6 -12.83 0.12 3.09
N TRP A 7 -11.82 -0.49 2.46
CA TRP A 7 -10.44 -0.38 2.94
C TRP A 7 -9.92 1.06 2.89
N LYS A 8 -10.16 1.76 1.76
CA LYS A 8 -9.77 3.19 1.60
C LYS A 8 -10.46 4.09 2.65
N SER A 9 -11.74 3.86 2.94
CA SER A 9 -12.46 4.59 3.99
C SER A 9 -11.97 4.26 5.40
N GLY A 10 -11.64 2.98 5.67
CA GLY A 10 -11.09 2.56 6.96
C GLY A 10 -9.73 3.19 7.26
N VAL A 11 -8.84 3.24 6.26
CA VAL A 11 -7.54 3.94 6.35
C VAL A 11 -7.75 5.43 6.62
N ALA A 12 -8.64 6.09 5.87
CA ALA A 12 -8.93 7.52 6.06
C ALA A 12 -9.45 7.83 7.48
N ILE A 13 -10.38 7.01 8.01
CA ILE A 13 -10.92 7.16 9.36
C ILE A 13 -9.83 6.91 10.42
N GLY A 14 -9.02 5.86 10.25
CA GLY A 14 -7.94 5.52 11.19
C GLY A 14 -6.86 6.59 11.31
N PHE A 15 -6.61 7.37 10.26
CA PHE A 15 -5.67 8.50 10.28
C PHE A 15 -6.27 9.82 10.79
N LEU A 16 -7.58 10.00 10.68
CA LEU A 16 -8.27 11.24 11.09
C LEU A 16 -8.63 11.25 12.58
N LEU A 17 -8.86 10.07 13.16
CA LEU A 17 -9.23 9.89 14.56
C LEU A 17 -8.16 10.39 15.55
N PRO A 18 -6.86 10.06 15.40
CA PRO A 18 -5.84 10.45 16.38
C PRO A 18 -5.59 11.96 16.50
N PRO A 19 -5.47 12.75 15.42
CA PRO A 19 -5.27 14.20 15.51
C PRO A 19 -6.47 14.97 16.08
N VAL A 20 -7.70 14.45 15.89
CA VAL A 20 -8.92 15.09 16.40
C VAL A 20 -9.11 14.79 17.89
N LEU A 21 -8.79 13.57 18.33
CA LEU A 21 -8.88 13.18 19.74
C LEU A 21 -7.72 13.70 20.59
N ILE A 22 -6.56 14.00 20.00
CA ILE A 22 -5.40 14.52 20.73
C ILE A 22 -5.08 15.92 20.21
N PRO A 23 -5.84 16.96 20.63
CA PRO A 23 -5.45 18.33 20.35
C PRO A 23 -4.10 18.63 21.03
N ASN A 24 -3.40 19.64 20.51
CA ASN A 24 -2.05 20.00 20.96
C ASN A 24 -2.10 20.68 22.35
N ILE A 25 -2.28 19.88 23.40
CA ILE A 25 -2.39 20.33 24.78
C ILE A 25 -0.99 20.29 25.42
N HIS A 26 -0.57 21.39 26.03
CA HIS A 26 0.76 21.51 26.69
C HIS A 26 0.79 20.86 28.09
N ASP A 27 -0.36 20.41 28.58
CA ASP A 27 -0.53 19.77 29.88
C ASP A 27 -0.39 18.25 29.75
N LEU A 28 0.67 17.70 30.35
CA LEU A 28 1.07 16.29 30.21
C LEU A 28 0.03 15.34 30.80
N ASP A 29 -0.67 15.75 31.86
CA ASP A 29 -1.70 14.91 32.51
C ASP A 29 -2.95 14.81 31.62
N LEU A 30 -3.34 15.91 30.97
CA LEU A 30 -4.46 15.94 30.05
C LEU A 30 -4.13 15.21 28.74
N LEU A 31 -2.90 15.33 28.24
CA LEU A 31 -2.41 14.59 27.07
C LEU A 31 -2.42 13.07 27.33
N SER A 32 -1.92 12.64 28.51
CA SER A 32 -1.94 11.24 28.93
C SER A 32 -3.37 10.69 29.00
N HIS A 33 -4.32 11.47 29.50
CA HIS A 33 -5.74 11.11 29.52
C HIS A 33 -6.31 10.91 28.11
N HIS A 34 -6.08 11.85 27.18
CA HIS A 34 -6.57 11.74 25.79
C HIS A 34 -5.94 10.56 25.03
N ILE A 35 -4.64 10.34 25.19
CA ILE A 35 -3.95 9.18 24.61
C ILE A 35 -4.55 7.87 25.15
N ARG A 36 -4.74 7.78 26.46
CA ARG A 36 -5.33 6.59 27.10
C ARG A 36 -6.76 6.33 26.63
N VAL A 37 -7.59 7.37 26.53
CA VAL A 37 -8.96 7.26 26.00
C VAL A 37 -8.94 6.81 24.54
N MET A 38 -8.04 7.35 23.71
CA MET A 38 -7.89 6.94 22.31
C MET A 38 -7.48 5.46 22.19
N PHE A 39 -6.48 5.01 22.96
CA PHE A 39 -6.03 3.62 22.94
C PHE A 39 -7.10 2.66 23.46
N ILE A 40 -7.80 3.00 24.55
CA ILE A 40 -8.89 2.17 25.09
C ILE A 40 -10.06 2.12 24.10
N GLY A 41 -10.43 3.25 23.49
CA GLY A 41 -11.47 3.31 22.47
C GLY A 41 -11.11 2.46 21.25
N THR A 42 -9.87 2.56 20.78
CA THR A 42 -9.36 1.73 19.66
C THR A 42 -9.38 0.26 20.03
N ALA A 43 -8.97 -0.11 21.25
CA ALA A 43 -9.00 -1.49 21.74
C ALA A 43 -10.45 -2.02 21.86
N ALA A 44 -11.40 -1.19 22.32
CA ALA A 44 -12.80 -1.56 22.41
C ALA A 44 -13.41 -1.81 21.03
N VAL A 45 -13.20 -0.90 20.08
CA VAL A 45 -13.66 -1.06 18.69
C VAL A 45 -13.03 -2.30 18.05
N ALA A 46 -11.71 -2.49 18.23
CA ALA A 46 -11.01 -3.67 17.73
C ALA A 46 -11.54 -4.97 18.34
N SER A 47 -11.86 -4.99 19.63
CA SER A 47 -12.43 -6.15 20.32
C SER A 47 -13.84 -6.47 19.84
N VAL A 48 -14.69 -5.44 19.65
CA VAL A 48 -16.04 -5.62 19.10
C VAL A 48 -15.97 -6.14 17.66
N LEU A 49 -15.09 -5.57 16.83
CA LEU A 49 -14.87 -6.05 15.47
C LEU A 49 -14.34 -7.49 15.46
N PHE A 50 -13.41 -7.84 16.35
CA PHE A 50 -12.88 -9.20 16.48
C PHE A 50 -13.99 -10.19 16.84
N ILE A 51 -14.79 -9.88 17.86
CA ILE A 51 -15.97 -10.68 18.25
C ILE A 51 -16.93 -10.81 17.06
N LEU A 52 -17.23 -9.70 16.38
CA LEU A 52 -18.12 -9.71 15.21
C LEU A 52 -17.55 -10.59 14.09
N VAL A 53 -16.25 -10.53 13.80
CA VAL A 53 -15.62 -11.40 12.79
C VAL A 53 -15.72 -12.87 13.20
N VAL A 54 -15.43 -13.21 14.46
CA VAL A 54 -15.54 -14.58 14.98
C VAL A 54 -16.97 -15.13 14.85
N PHE A 55 -17.99 -14.31 15.08
CA PHE A 55 -19.39 -14.75 15.03
C PHE A 55 -20.07 -14.63 13.65
N VAL A 56 -19.65 -13.69 12.81
CA VAL A 56 -20.30 -13.36 11.52
C VAL A 56 -19.56 -13.93 10.32
N PHE A 57 -18.22 -13.97 10.35
CA PHE A 57 -17.43 -14.51 9.24
C PHE A 57 -17.25 -16.03 9.41
N GLN A 58 -18.03 -16.81 8.66
CA GLN A 58 -17.81 -18.25 8.52
C GLN A 58 -16.62 -18.51 7.57
N ASP A 59 -15.79 -19.51 7.91
CA ASP A 59 -14.46 -19.82 7.36
C ASP A 59 -14.33 -19.91 5.81
N ALA A 60 -15.42 -20.04 5.06
CA ALA A 60 -15.39 -19.99 3.59
C ALA A 60 -16.77 -19.66 3.00
N PRO A 61 -16.86 -18.77 1.99
CA PRO A 61 -18.10 -18.63 1.22
C PRO A 61 -18.39 -19.95 0.49
N LYS A 62 -19.59 -20.52 0.68
CA LYS A 62 -20.06 -21.74 -0.01
C LYS A 62 -20.12 -21.60 -1.54
N LYS A 63 -20.02 -20.38 -2.09
CA LYS A 63 -19.94 -20.11 -3.53
C LYS A 63 -18.84 -19.07 -3.80
N PRO A 64 -17.78 -19.41 -4.57
CA PRO A 64 -16.72 -18.47 -4.88
C PRO A 64 -17.22 -17.33 -5.79
N PRO A 65 -16.85 -16.06 -5.53
CA PRO A 65 -17.32 -14.91 -6.31
C PRO A 65 -16.62 -14.69 -7.67
N SER A 66 -15.67 -15.56 -8.09
CA SER A 66 -15.01 -15.45 -9.40
C SER A 66 -14.60 -16.81 -10.00
N LEU A 67 -14.57 -16.90 -11.33
CA LEU A 67 -14.09 -18.07 -12.10
C LEU A 67 -12.64 -18.45 -11.75
N ALA A 68 -11.80 -17.48 -11.37
CA ALA A 68 -10.43 -17.72 -10.91
C ALA A 68 -10.39 -18.47 -9.56
N GLN A 69 -11.32 -18.18 -8.65
CA GLN A 69 -11.48 -18.94 -7.41
C GLN A 69 -12.14 -20.30 -7.63
N ALA A 70 -13.01 -20.44 -8.65
CA ALA A 70 -13.56 -21.74 -9.03
C ALA A 70 -12.48 -22.70 -9.59
N ALA A 71 -11.52 -22.18 -10.37
CA ALA A 71 -10.36 -22.96 -10.83
C ALA A 71 -9.46 -23.42 -9.66
N LEU A 72 -9.23 -22.55 -8.67
CA LEU A 72 -8.50 -22.91 -7.45
C LEU A 72 -9.23 -23.94 -6.57
N LEU A 73 -10.57 -23.91 -6.54
CA LEU A 73 -11.41 -24.89 -5.82
C LEU A 73 -11.49 -26.25 -6.55
N SER A 74 -11.44 -26.25 -7.88
CA SER A 74 -11.42 -27.50 -8.68
C SER A 74 -10.11 -28.29 -8.54
N THR A 75 -9.03 -27.64 -8.07
CA THR A 75 -7.73 -28.26 -7.79
C THR A 75 -7.54 -28.47 -6.28
N SER A 76 -8.35 -29.37 -5.72
CA SER A 76 -8.04 -30.12 -4.49
C SER A 76 -8.08 -29.39 -3.15
N ALA A 77 -9.06 -29.81 -2.34
CA ALA A 77 -9.22 -29.57 -0.91
C ALA A 77 -8.16 -30.24 -0.01
N SER A 78 -6.87 -30.09 -0.31
CA SER A 78 -5.79 -30.54 0.58
C SER A 78 -4.68 -29.50 0.62
N GLN A 79 -4.72 -28.61 1.62
CA GLN A 79 -3.68 -27.61 1.90
C GLN A 79 -3.10 -26.93 0.65
N TYR A 80 -3.70 -25.82 0.23
CA TYR A 80 -2.92 -24.77 -0.41
C TYR A 80 -1.81 -24.40 0.58
N SER A 81 -0.64 -25.04 0.46
CA SER A 81 0.39 -24.97 1.48
C SER A 81 0.88 -23.54 1.54
N TYR A 82 0.51 -22.82 2.60
CA TYR A 82 0.85 -21.42 2.80
C TYR A 82 2.36 -21.18 2.61
N LYS A 83 3.19 -22.14 3.06
CA LYS A 83 4.64 -22.17 2.82
C LYS A 83 4.98 -22.23 1.32
N GLN A 84 4.28 -23.06 0.57
CA GLN A 84 4.49 -23.25 -0.87
C GLN A 84 4.02 -22.03 -1.68
N SER A 85 2.94 -21.36 -1.25
CA SER A 85 2.50 -20.06 -1.78
C SER A 85 3.55 -18.97 -1.52
N ILE A 86 4.09 -18.86 -0.29
CA ILE A 86 5.19 -17.95 0.03
C ILE A 86 6.43 -18.24 -0.83
N ILE A 87 6.82 -19.51 -0.98
CA ILE A 87 7.98 -19.89 -1.81
C ILE A 87 7.76 -19.49 -3.27
N ARG A 88 6.56 -19.71 -3.83
CA ARG A 88 6.22 -19.29 -5.21
C ARG A 88 6.27 -17.78 -5.39
N LEU A 89 5.75 -17.03 -4.41
CA LEU A 89 5.83 -15.56 -4.38
C LEU A 89 7.29 -15.09 -4.34
N LEU A 90 8.09 -15.65 -3.42
CA LEU A 90 9.51 -15.36 -3.28
C LEU A 90 10.39 -15.91 -4.41
N THR A 91 9.84 -16.73 -5.31
CA THR A 91 10.53 -17.16 -6.55
C THR A 91 10.22 -16.21 -7.71
N ASN A 92 9.13 -15.44 -7.63
CA ASN A 92 8.76 -14.49 -8.67
C ASN A 92 9.65 -13.24 -8.60
N ARG A 93 10.61 -13.14 -9.52
CA ARG A 93 11.57 -12.04 -9.60
C ARG A 93 10.89 -10.66 -9.63
N ASN A 94 9.78 -10.49 -10.35
CA ASN A 94 9.08 -9.19 -10.42
C ASN A 94 8.43 -8.83 -9.08
N PHE A 95 7.89 -9.82 -8.37
CA PHE A 95 7.33 -9.61 -7.04
C PHE A 95 8.40 -9.28 -6.01
N ILE A 96 9.55 -9.97 -6.01
CA ILE A 96 10.67 -9.63 -5.11
C ILE A 96 11.16 -8.20 -5.35
N LEU A 97 11.33 -7.80 -6.62
CA LEU A 97 11.73 -6.44 -6.97
C LEU A 97 10.70 -5.42 -6.47
N LEU A 98 9.40 -5.73 -6.59
CA LEU A 98 8.34 -4.89 -6.02
C LEU A 98 8.44 -4.81 -4.50
N VAL A 99 8.52 -5.95 -3.79
CA VAL A 99 8.65 -6.02 -2.33
C VAL A 99 9.83 -5.20 -1.84
N VAL A 100 11.01 -5.35 -2.46
CA VAL A 100 12.20 -4.58 -2.09
C VAL A 100 12.01 -3.09 -2.37
N SER A 101 11.56 -2.71 -3.57
CA SER A 101 11.34 -1.29 -3.88
C SER A 101 10.31 -0.65 -2.95
N TYR A 102 9.27 -1.41 -2.60
CA TYR A 102 8.20 -1.00 -1.71
C TYR A 102 8.70 -0.79 -0.28
N GLY A 103 9.49 -1.75 0.21
CA GLY A 103 10.15 -1.66 1.50
C GLY A 103 11.09 -0.47 1.59
N LEU A 104 11.86 -0.20 0.53
CA LEU A 104 12.76 0.97 0.48
C LEU A 104 11.99 2.30 0.58
N ASN A 105 10.89 2.46 -0.17
CA ASN A 105 10.11 3.70 -0.15
C ASN A 105 9.40 3.87 1.20
N THR A 106 8.66 2.84 1.61
CA THR A 106 7.85 2.88 2.83
C THR A 106 8.73 2.99 4.09
N GLY A 107 9.85 2.27 4.12
CA GLY A 107 10.83 2.36 5.20
C GLY A 107 11.47 3.76 5.28
N ALA A 108 11.76 4.38 4.14
CA ALA A 108 12.28 5.76 4.10
C ALA A 108 11.23 6.76 4.61
N PHE A 109 9.95 6.56 4.27
CA PHE A 109 8.84 7.36 4.78
C PHE A 109 8.68 7.22 6.30
N TYR A 110 8.80 6.01 6.85
CA TYR A 110 8.77 5.79 8.30
C TYR A 110 9.93 6.49 9.00
N SER A 111 11.14 6.33 8.48
CA SER A 111 12.33 6.99 9.01
C SER A 111 12.22 8.51 8.98
N LEU A 112 11.78 9.08 7.85
CA LEU A 112 11.48 10.51 7.71
C LEU A 112 10.46 10.96 8.74
N SER A 113 9.33 10.26 8.87
CA SER A 113 8.24 10.63 9.78
C SER A 113 8.69 10.59 11.25
N THR A 114 9.45 9.58 11.64
CA THR A 114 9.96 9.43 13.01
C THR A 114 11.01 10.48 13.36
N LEU A 115 11.94 10.76 12.45
CA LEU A 115 13.05 11.69 12.70
C LEU A 115 12.73 13.13 12.31
N LEU A 116 11.54 13.40 11.75
CA LEU A 116 11.14 14.73 11.28
C LEU A 116 11.32 15.81 12.35
N ASN A 117 10.85 15.54 13.56
CA ASN A 117 10.94 16.49 14.66
C ASN A 117 12.41 16.86 14.94
N ARG A 118 13.29 15.85 15.04
CA ARG A 118 14.74 16.07 15.23
C ARG A 118 15.36 16.88 14.09
N MET A 119 14.96 16.62 12.84
CA MET A 119 15.48 17.34 11.67
C MET A 119 15.05 18.81 11.65
N VAL A 120 13.78 19.09 11.96
CA VAL A 120 13.25 20.46 11.97
C VAL A 120 13.83 21.24 13.15
N THR A 121 13.88 20.66 14.34
CA THR A 121 14.42 21.35 15.55
C THR A 121 15.92 21.63 15.46
N PHE A 122 16.67 20.82 14.70
CA PHE A 122 18.08 21.10 14.42
C PHE A 122 18.28 22.40 13.62
N TYR A 123 17.45 22.65 12.60
CA TYR A 123 17.54 23.86 11.78
C TYR A 123 16.74 25.05 12.36
N TYR A 124 15.69 24.77 13.12
CA TYR A 124 14.78 25.74 13.71
C TYR A 124 14.63 25.47 15.22
N PRO A 125 15.63 25.87 16.03
CA PRO A 125 15.59 25.63 17.47
C PRO A 125 14.36 26.31 18.11
N GLY A 126 13.66 25.60 18.99
CA GLY A 126 12.44 26.08 19.66
C GLY A 126 11.15 26.00 18.83
N GLN A 127 11.19 25.43 17.62
CA GLN A 127 10.03 25.34 16.71
C GLN A 127 9.40 23.94 16.68
N GLU A 128 9.34 23.25 17.82
CA GLU A 128 8.78 21.88 17.94
C GLU A 128 7.32 21.80 17.48
N VAL A 129 6.52 22.83 17.79
CA VAL A 129 5.12 22.93 17.37
C VAL A 129 5.01 22.98 15.84
N ASN A 130 5.90 23.72 15.18
CA ASN A 130 5.92 23.81 13.73
C ASN A 130 6.42 22.51 13.09
N ALA A 131 7.36 21.79 13.73
CA ALA A 131 7.74 20.45 13.31
C ALA A 131 6.54 19.48 13.34
N GLY A 132 5.74 19.52 14.41
CA GLY A 132 4.50 18.75 14.52
C GLY A 132 3.49 19.11 13.42
N ARG A 133 3.32 20.40 13.12
CA ARG A 133 2.44 20.88 12.02
C ARG A 133 2.94 20.46 10.63
N ILE A 134 4.25 20.44 10.39
CA ILE A 134 4.84 19.93 9.15
C ILE A 134 4.52 18.43 9.04
N GLY A 135 4.68 17.66 10.12
CA GLY A 135 4.30 16.25 10.19
C GLY A 135 2.82 16.04 9.85
N LEU A 136 1.93 16.85 10.45
CA LEU A 136 0.50 16.82 10.13
C LEU A 136 0.23 17.11 8.65
N THR A 137 0.96 18.07 8.06
CA THR A 137 0.83 18.42 6.64
C THR A 137 1.25 17.26 5.74
N ILE A 138 2.35 16.56 6.07
CA ILE A 138 2.80 15.33 5.40
C ILE A 138 1.70 14.26 5.46
N THR A 139 1.09 14.04 6.62
CA THR A 139 0.05 13.03 6.78
C THR A 139 -1.23 13.37 5.99
N VAL A 140 -1.72 14.61 6.09
CA VAL A 140 -2.96 15.04 5.41
C VAL A 140 -2.78 15.02 3.89
N SER A 141 -1.69 15.59 3.39
CA SER A 141 -1.35 15.54 1.96
C SER A 141 -1.15 14.11 1.47
N GLY A 142 -0.51 13.26 2.28
CA GLY A 142 -0.33 11.84 2.01
C GLY A 142 -1.65 11.10 1.85
N MET A 143 -2.65 11.42 2.69
CA MET A 143 -3.99 10.87 2.57
C MET A 143 -4.64 11.24 1.23
N CYS A 144 -4.55 12.51 0.83
CA CYS A 144 -5.03 12.94 -0.49
C CYS A 144 -4.29 12.21 -1.62
N GLY A 145 -2.97 12.01 -1.47
CA GLY A 145 -2.15 11.25 -2.39
C GLY A 145 -2.61 9.81 -2.57
N ALA A 146 -2.80 9.08 -1.47
CA ALA A 146 -3.28 7.70 -1.48
C ALA A 146 -4.66 7.55 -2.13
N LEU A 147 -5.58 8.48 -1.87
CA LEU A 147 -6.90 8.48 -2.51
C LEU A 147 -6.81 8.73 -4.01
N LEU A 148 -6.04 9.75 -4.42
CA LEU A 148 -5.91 10.12 -5.83
C LEU A 148 -5.16 9.06 -6.63
N THR A 149 -4.04 8.52 -6.13
CA THR A 149 -3.30 7.45 -6.82
C THR A 149 -4.15 6.18 -6.91
N GLY A 150 -4.92 5.86 -5.87
CA GLY A 150 -5.86 4.74 -5.89
C GLY A 150 -6.95 4.91 -6.95
N LEU A 151 -7.62 6.07 -6.99
CA LEU A 151 -8.67 6.35 -7.99
C LEU A 151 -8.10 6.42 -9.42
N TRP A 152 -6.91 6.99 -9.57
CA TRP A 152 -6.21 7.06 -10.86
C TRP A 152 -5.90 5.67 -11.39
N LEU A 153 -5.45 4.77 -10.52
CA LEU A 153 -5.10 3.41 -10.89
C LEU A 153 -6.34 2.58 -11.24
N ASP A 154 -7.44 2.76 -10.50
CA ASP A 154 -8.73 2.12 -10.80
C ASP A 154 -9.21 2.44 -12.24
N ARG A 155 -8.93 3.66 -12.72
CA ARG A 155 -9.31 4.14 -14.06
C ARG A 155 -8.31 3.73 -15.14
N THR A 156 -7.01 3.92 -14.90
CA THR A 156 -5.97 3.79 -15.93
C THR A 156 -5.41 2.38 -16.05
N LYS A 157 -5.40 1.60 -14.96
CA LYS A 157 -4.77 0.27 -14.86
C LYS A 157 -3.30 0.24 -15.31
N THR A 158 -2.62 1.39 -15.35
CA THR A 158 -1.21 1.53 -15.76
C THR A 158 -0.28 1.39 -14.55
N TYR A 159 -0.28 0.23 -13.89
CA TYR A 159 0.42 -0.01 -12.62
C TYR A 159 1.90 0.40 -12.65
N LYS A 160 2.68 -0.11 -13.61
CA LYS A 160 4.12 0.15 -13.68
C LYS A 160 4.44 1.64 -13.86
N GLN A 161 3.80 2.30 -14.81
CA GLN A 161 4.09 3.70 -15.14
C GLN A 161 3.74 4.62 -13.97
N THR A 162 2.57 4.42 -13.36
CA THR A 162 2.15 5.17 -12.17
C THR A 162 3.12 4.91 -11.01
N THR A 163 3.55 3.67 -10.80
CA THR A 163 4.49 3.29 -9.72
C THR A 163 5.83 3.98 -9.90
N LEU A 164 6.40 3.93 -11.11
CA LEU A 164 7.67 4.59 -11.42
C LEU A 164 7.57 6.11 -11.27
N PHE A 165 6.47 6.71 -11.76
CA PHE A 165 6.23 8.15 -11.65
C PHE A 165 6.15 8.59 -10.19
N VAL A 166 5.29 7.96 -9.38
CA VAL A 166 5.12 8.31 -7.97
C VAL A 166 6.42 8.11 -7.18
N TYR A 167 7.20 7.06 -7.49
CA TYR A 167 8.49 6.83 -6.86
C TYR A 167 9.51 7.93 -7.24
N ALA A 168 9.63 8.25 -8.53
CA ALA A 168 10.56 9.29 -8.99
C ALA A 168 10.24 10.66 -8.37
N PHE A 169 8.95 11.02 -8.27
CA PHE A 169 8.52 12.24 -7.60
C PHE A 169 8.77 12.20 -6.09
N SER A 170 8.68 11.03 -5.45
CA SER A 170 9.07 10.88 -4.04
C SER A 170 10.57 11.16 -3.84
N LEU A 171 11.43 10.65 -4.73
CA LEU A 171 12.86 10.92 -4.70
C LEU A 171 13.15 12.42 -4.91
N VAL A 172 12.55 13.04 -5.92
CA VAL A 172 12.69 14.49 -6.17
C VAL A 172 12.20 15.29 -4.96
N GLY A 173 11.06 14.90 -4.38
CA GLY A 173 10.53 15.50 -3.16
C GLY A 173 11.50 15.41 -2.00
N MET A 174 12.14 14.26 -1.78
CA MET A 174 13.08 14.06 -0.67
C MET A 174 14.35 14.89 -0.86
N VAL A 175 14.89 14.92 -2.08
CA VAL A 175 16.04 15.76 -2.45
C VAL A 175 15.69 17.24 -2.21
N THR A 176 14.54 17.68 -2.70
CA THR A 176 14.07 19.06 -2.56
C THR A 176 13.86 19.44 -1.09
N PHE A 177 13.23 18.56 -0.30
CA PHE A 177 13.03 18.74 1.14
C PHE A 177 14.37 18.90 1.88
N THR A 178 15.39 18.12 1.50
CA THR A 178 16.73 18.19 2.09
C THR A 178 17.39 19.54 1.88
N PHE A 179 17.31 20.10 0.67
CA PHE A 179 17.87 21.42 0.38
C PHE A 179 17.08 22.55 1.04
N ILE A 180 15.75 22.44 1.05
CA ILE A 180 14.87 23.50 1.57
C ILE A 180 14.93 23.61 3.09
N LEU A 181 15.16 22.51 3.81
CA LEU A 181 15.39 22.56 5.26
C LEU A 181 16.53 23.51 5.64
N ASN A 182 17.55 23.65 4.78
CA ASN A 182 18.70 24.54 5.00
C ASN A 182 18.40 26.02 4.68
N LEU A 183 17.34 26.32 3.92
CA LEU A 183 17.09 27.69 3.43
C LEU A 183 16.42 28.63 4.44
N GLY A 184 15.95 28.13 5.60
CA GLY A 184 15.37 28.97 6.65
C GLY A 184 13.92 29.44 6.43
N TYR A 185 13.29 29.09 5.29
CA TYR A 185 11.91 29.48 4.99
C TYR A 185 10.90 28.39 5.38
N LEU A 186 10.36 28.48 6.61
CA LEU A 186 9.39 27.54 7.16
C LEU A 186 8.18 27.27 6.23
N TRP A 187 7.61 28.29 5.61
CA TRP A 187 6.46 28.13 4.70
C TRP A 187 6.77 27.22 3.50
N VAL A 188 8.00 27.31 2.98
CA VAL A 188 8.45 26.49 1.85
C VAL A 188 8.65 25.03 2.30
N VAL A 189 9.09 24.82 3.54
CA VAL A 189 9.17 23.49 4.16
C VAL A 189 7.79 22.85 4.24
N PHE A 190 6.73 23.59 4.60
CA PHE A 190 5.36 23.07 4.63
C PHE A 190 4.88 22.56 3.27
N VAL A 191 5.07 23.37 2.21
CA VAL A 191 4.64 22.99 0.86
C VAL A 191 5.40 21.77 0.34
N THR A 192 6.72 21.73 0.57
CA THR A 192 7.56 20.64 0.07
C THR A 192 7.41 19.36 0.87
N ALA A 193 7.22 19.45 2.18
CA ALA A 193 6.83 18.32 3.02
C ALA A 193 5.46 17.77 2.61
N GLY A 194 4.48 18.63 2.33
CA GLY A 194 3.18 18.20 1.81
C GLY A 194 3.30 17.47 0.46
N CYS A 195 4.08 18.02 -0.47
CA CYS A 195 4.34 17.37 -1.76
C CYS A 195 5.03 16.01 -1.59
N LEU A 196 6.04 15.93 -0.72
CA LEU A 196 6.73 14.69 -0.39
C LEU A 196 5.80 13.65 0.22
N GLY A 197 4.99 14.05 1.20
CA GLY A 197 3.99 13.20 1.86
C GLY A 197 2.95 12.65 0.89
N PHE A 198 2.46 13.49 -0.03
CA PHE A 198 1.54 13.12 -1.10
C PHE A 198 2.07 11.95 -1.94
N PHE A 199 3.30 12.06 -2.44
CA PHE A 199 3.87 11.02 -3.31
C PHE A 199 4.29 9.76 -2.53
N MET A 200 4.97 9.91 -1.38
CA MET A 200 5.40 8.74 -0.60
C MET A 200 4.22 7.94 -0.05
N THR A 201 3.20 8.61 0.48
CA THR A 201 2.00 7.91 0.98
C THR A 201 1.15 7.38 -0.17
N GLY A 202 1.08 8.12 -1.28
CA GLY A 202 0.39 7.70 -2.50
C GLY A 202 0.92 6.40 -3.10
N TYR A 203 2.18 6.06 -2.81
CA TYR A 203 2.82 4.82 -3.23
C TYR A 203 2.33 3.57 -2.48
N LEU A 204 1.88 3.70 -1.22
CA LEU A 204 1.42 2.57 -0.41
C LEU A 204 0.26 1.77 -1.06
N PRO A 205 -0.90 2.38 -1.37
CA PRO A 205 -2.02 1.65 -1.98
C PRO A 205 -1.64 1.11 -3.37
N LEU A 206 -0.81 1.84 -4.11
CA LEU A 206 -0.32 1.44 -5.43
C LEU A 206 0.54 0.18 -5.36
N GLY A 207 1.37 0.05 -4.33
CA GLY A 207 2.17 -1.15 -4.07
C GLY A 207 1.30 -2.38 -3.82
N PHE A 208 0.26 -2.27 -2.98
CA PHE A 208 -0.66 -3.38 -2.71
C PHE A 208 -1.44 -3.82 -3.95
N GLU A 209 -1.97 -2.85 -4.71
CA GLU A 209 -2.68 -3.10 -5.96
C GLU A 209 -1.76 -3.76 -7.02
N PHE A 210 -0.53 -3.26 -7.17
CA PHE A 210 0.43 -3.83 -8.11
C PHE A 210 0.90 -5.22 -7.67
N ALA A 211 1.04 -5.44 -6.36
CA ALA A 211 1.36 -6.74 -5.81
C ALA A 211 0.26 -7.76 -6.10
N ALA A 212 -1.01 -7.42 -5.83
CA ALA A 212 -2.15 -8.28 -6.15
C ALA A 212 -2.21 -8.67 -7.64
N GLU A 213 -1.88 -7.73 -8.53
CA GLU A 213 -1.84 -7.95 -9.98
C GLU A 213 -0.68 -8.89 -10.41
N LEU A 214 0.51 -8.73 -9.83
CA LEU A 214 1.68 -9.56 -10.13
C LEU A 214 1.58 -10.98 -9.55
N THR A 215 0.87 -11.13 -8.43
CA THR A 215 0.81 -12.39 -7.70
C THR A 215 -0.39 -13.26 -8.06
N HIS A 216 -1.31 -12.78 -8.89
CA HIS A 216 -2.46 -13.57 -9.33
C HIS A 216 -2.01 -14.92 -9.93
N PRO A 217 -2.59 -16.08 -9.52
CA PRO A 217 -3.80 -16.29 -8.70
C PRO A 217 -3.55 -16.51 -7.18
N GLU A 218 -2.38 -16.16 -6.65
CA GLU A 218 -2.04 -16.36 -5.24
C GLU A 218 -2.83 -15.41 -4.30
N SER A 219 -2.94 -15.79 -3.01
CA SER A 219 -3.68 -15.03 -2.00
C SER A 219 -3.18 -13.60 -1.84
N GLU A 220 -4.09 -12.62 -1.98
CA GLU A 220 -3.84 -11.19 -1.75
C GLU A 220 -3.32 -10.93 -0.32
N GLY A 221 -3.77 -11.74 0.65
CA GLY A 221 -3.35 -11.63 2.06
C GLY A 221 -1.86 -11.96 2.26
N THR A 222 -1.37 -13.04 1.62
CA THR A 222 0.05 -13.43 1.71
C THR A 222 0.96 -12.40 1.05
N SER A 223 0.55 -11.89 -0.11
CA SER A 223 1.27 -10.87 -0.87
C SER A 223 1.40 -9.55 -0.08
N SER A 224 0.26 -9.04 0.42
CA SER A 224 0.21 -7.83 1.25
C SER A 224 0.96 -7.98 2.57
N GLY A 225 0.94 -9.18 3.16
CA GLY A 225 1.73 -9.52 4.35
C GLY A 225 3.23 -9.38 4.10
N LEU A 226 3.74 -9.91 2.98
CA LEU A 226 5.16 -9.80 2.62
C LEU A 226 5.59 -8.35 2.36
N LEU A 227 4.75 -7.54 1.70
CA LEU A 227 5.00 -6.11 1.51
C LEU A 227 5.13 -5.38 2.85
N ASN A 228 4.23 -5.65 3.80
CA ASN A 228 4.27 -5.03 5.13
C ASN A 228 5.49 -5.48 5.94
N VAL A 229 5.84 -6.76 5.91
CA VAL A 229 7.06 -7.26 6.57
C VAL A 229 8.28 -6.54 6.01
N SER A 230 8.37 -6.39 4.69
CA SER A 230 9.46 -5.65 4.06
C SER A 230 9.50 -4.18 4.50
N ALA A 231 8.35 -3.48 4.48
CA ALA A 231 8.26 -2.10 4.95
C ALA A 231 8.73 -1.93 6.40
N GLN A 232 8.35 -2.84 7.30
CA GLN A 232 8.76 -2.77 8.69
C GLN A 232 10.25 -3.06 8.88
N VAL A 233 10.80 -4.05 8.17
CA VAL A 233 12.23 -4.37 8.23
C VAL A 233 13.08 -3.19 7.75
N PHE A 234 12.75 -2.63 6.58
CA PHE A 234 13.46 -1.45 6.07
C PHE A 234 13.22 -0.21 6.93
N GLY A 235 12.01 -0.03 7.45
CA GLY A 235 11.69 1.06 8.37
C GLY A 235 12.53 1.03 9.63
N LEU A 236 12.69 -0.15 10.26
CA LEU A 236 13.55 -0.32 11.44
C LEU A 236 15.02 0.00 11.12
N ILE A 237 15.53 -0.55 10.01
CA ILE A 237 16.92 -0.35 9.57
C ILE A 237 17.16 1.14 9.31
N PHE A 238 16.32 1.77 8.49
CA PHE A 238 16.51 3.17 8.10
C PHE A 238 16.33 4.13 9.27
N THR A 239 15.33 3.93 10.12
CA THR A 239 15.13 4.79 11.29
C THR A 239 16.34 4.73 12.23
N THR A 240 16.88 3.53 12.45
CA THR A 240 18.05 3.35 13.32
C THR A 240 19.32 3.93 12.67
N SER A 241 19.59 3.59 11.41
CA SER A 241 20.77 4.06 10.68
C SER A 241 20.75 5.58 10.48
N GLN A 242 19.63 6.13 10.03
CA GLN A 242 19.48 7.58 9.86
C GLN A 242 19.60 8.28 11.21
N GLY A 243 19.05 7.73 12.30
CA GLY A 243 19.21 8.29 13.65
C GLY A 243 20.68 8.42 14.06
N GLN A 244 21.49 7.37 13.84
CA GLN A 244 22.92 7.41 14.15
C GLN A 244 23.71 8.36 13.23
N ILE A 245 23.36 8.41 11.94
CA ILE A 245 23.98 9.32 10.97
C ILE A 245 23.65 10.77 11.33
N LEU A 246 22.41 11.03 11.72
CA LEU A 246 21.94 12.35 12.15
C LEU A 246 22.75 12.89 13.33
N GLU A 247 23.04 12.03 14.31
CA GLU A 247 23.83 12.40 15.50
C GLU A 247 25.31 12.65 15.20
N LYS A 248 25.92 11.86 14.30
CA LYS A 248 27.37 11.95 14.01
C LYS A 248 27.74 12.89 12.88
N PHE A 249 26.92 12.96 11.84
CA PHE A 249 27.22 13.62 10.57
C PHE A 249 26.18 14.70 10.19
N GLY A 250 25.13 14.88 11.00
CA GLY A 250 24.11 15.91 10.81
C GLY A 250 22.96 15.53 9.89
N VAL A 251 21.99 16.43 9.76
CA VAL A 251 20.72 16.22 9.03
C VAL A 251 20.92 15.94 7.56
N GLN A 252 21.84 16.66 6.91
CA GLN A 252 22.08 16.51 5.47
C GLN A 252 22.58 15.10 5.14
N ALA A 253 23.52 14.56 5.92
CA ALA A 253 24.03 13.21 5.71
C ALA A 253 22.92 12.16 5.89
N GLY A 254 22.07 12.31 6.91
CA GLY A 254 20.93 11.42 7.15
C GLY A 254 19.92 11.44 5.99
N ASN A 255 19.67 12.61 5.41
CA ASN A 255 18.76 12.73 4.27
C ASN A 255 19.39 12.23 2.96
N ILE A 256 20.68 12.47 2.73
CA ILE A 256 21.41 11.91 1.58
C ILE A 256 21.41 10.38 1.62
N PHE A 257 21.53 9.79 2.82
CA PHE A 257 21.37 8.36 3.02
C PHE A 257 20.00 7.87 2.50
N LEU A 258 18.89 8.50 2.92
CA LEU A 258 17.56 8.16 2.42
C LEU A 258 17.41 8.39 0.91
N CYS A 259 17.90 9.51 0.38
CA CYS A 259 17.89 9.80 -1.06
C CYS A 259 18.61 8.71 -1.87
N SER A 260 19.73 8.21 -1.36
CA SER A 260 20.50 7.15 -2.02
C SER A 260 19.71 5.85 -2.13
N PHE A 261 19.04 5.45 -1.03
CA PHE A 261 18.18 4.26 -1.04
C PHE A 261 16.91 4.44 -1.87
N LEU A 262 16.32 5.64 -1.90
CA LEU A 262 15.19 5.96 -2.79
C LEU A 262 15.61 5.94 -4.26
N LEU A 263 16.83 6.38 -4.60
CA LEU A 263 17.36 6.28 -5.96
C LEU A 263 17.52 4.82 -6.38
N VAL A 264 18.12 4.00 -5.52
CA VAL A 264 18.22 2.54 -5.73
C VAL A 264 16.83 1.93 -5.92
N GLY A 265 15.88 2.28 -5.06
CA GLY A 265 14.50 1.83 -5.18
C GLY A 265 13.83 2.24 -6.48
N THR A 266 14.05 3.46 -6.95
CA THR A 266 13.54 3.96 -8.25
C THR A 266 14.09 3.13 -9.41
N ILE A 267 15.40 2.83 -9.41
CA ILE A 267 16.04 1.99 -10.43
C ILE A 267 15.45 0.57 -10.41
N ILE A 268 15.31 0.00 -9.20
CA ILE A 268 14.68 -1.32 -9.01
C ILE A 268 13.26 -1.33 -9.58
N THR A 269 12.45 -0.30 -9.28
CA THR A 269 11.09 -0.14 -9.80
C THR A 269 11.08 -0.05 -11.33
N GLY A 270 12.03 0.66 -11.95
CA GLY A 270 12.15 0.74 -13.40
C GLY A 270 12.43 -0.62 -14.07
N CYS A 271 13.23 -1.46 -13.39
CA CYS A 271 13.59 -2.81 -13.82
C CYS A 271 12.44 -3.82 -13.70
N ILE A 272 11.36 -3.52 -12.98
CA ILE A 272 10.20 -4.41 -12.89
C ILE A 272 9.57 -4.55 -14.27
N LYS A 273 9.49 -5.78 -14.80
CA LYS A 273 8.76 -6.03 -16.04
C LYS A 273 7.26 -6.03 -15.73
N PRO A 274 6.42 -5.29 -16.49
CA PRO A 274 4.97 -5.27 -16.30
C PRO A 274 4.40 -6.57 -16.87
N ASP A 275 4.58 -7.67 -16.15
CA ASP A 275 3.98 -8.95 -16.52
C ASP A 275 2.62 -9.04 -15.82
N LEU A 276 1.62 -8.36 -16.40
CA LEU A 276 0.26 -8.22 -15.86
C LEU A 276 -0.53 -9.52 -16.08
N ARG A 277 -0.25 -10.52 -15.23
CA ARG A 277 -0.79 -11.89 -15.34
C ARG A 277 -2.33 -11.93 -15.32
N ARG A 278 -2.97 -11.09 -14.52
CA ARG A 278 -4.44 -11.04 -14.42
C ARG A 278 -5.09 -10.41 -15.65
N GLN A 279 -4.48 -9.37 -16.25
CA GLN A 279 -4.94 -8.84 -17.53
C GLN A 279 -4.82 -9.86 -18.67
N ARG A 280 -3.71 -10.61 -18.73
CA ARG A 280 -3.54 -11.69 -19.73
C ARG A 280 -4.57 -12.80 -19.55
N ALA A 281 -4.78 -13.28 -18.32
CA ALA A 281 -5.78 -14.31 -18.05
C ALA A 281 -7.21 -13.88 -18.42
N ASN A 282 -7.57 -12.60 -18.20
CA ASN A 282 -8.87 -12.07 -18.62
C ASN A 282 -8.99 -11.93 -20.14
N GLN A 283 -7.91 -11.56 -20.84
CA GLN A 283 -7.89 -11.49 -22.31
C GLN A 283 -7.99 -12.88 -22.94
N GLU A 284 -7.29 -13.87 -22.39
CA GLU A 284 -7.35 -15.27 -22.83
C GLU A 284 -8.74 -15.88 -22.60
N ALA A 285 -9.38 -15.60 -21.46
CA ALA A 285 -10.75 -16.03 -21.20
C ALA A 285 -11.77 -15.38 -22.16
N ALA A 286 -11.63 -14.08 -22.45
CA ALA A 286 -12.49 -13.38 -23.40
C ALA A 286 -12.28 -13.87 -24.85
N HIS A 287 -11.04 -14.18 -25.24
CA HIS A 287 -10.76 -14.80 -26.54
C HIS A 287 -11.33 -16.22 -26.65
N SER A 288 -11.28 -17.01 -25.58
CA SER A 288 -11.83 -18.36 -25.57
C SER A 288 -13.36 -18.36 -25.70
N GLN A 289 -14.06 -17.40 -25.07
CA GLN A 289 -15.52 -17.25 -25.20
C GLN A 289 -15.97 -16.77 -26.59
N ASN A 290 -15.15 -15.94 -27.25
CA ASN A 290 -15.44 -15.48 -28.62
C ASN A 290 -15.02 -16.50 -29.70
N ALA A 291 -14.27 -17.54 -29.34
CA ALA A 291 -13.80 -18.57 -30.26
C ALA A 291 -14.65 -19.85 -30.26
N GLU A 292 -15.63 -19.99 -29.36
CA GLU A 292 -16.67 -21.02 -29.48
C GLU A 292 -17.62 -20.65 -30.63
N PRO A 293 -17.68 -21.42 -31.72
CA PRO A 293 -18.65 -21.16 -32.78
C PRO A 293 -20.05 -21.35 -32.21
N HIS A 294 -20.93 -20.39 -32.46
CA HIS A 294 -22.37 -20.60 -32.39
C HIS A 294 -22.70 -21.86 -33.20
N VAL A 295 -22.94 -22.99 -32.53
CA VAL A 295 -23.58 -24.14 -33.14
C VAL A 295 -25.02 -23.70 -33.38
N GLU A 296 -25.28 -23.23 -34.60
CA GLU A 296 -26.64 -23.13 -35.14
C GLU A 296 -27.30 -24.50 -34.95
N THR A 297 -28.31 -24.56 -34.08
CA THR A 297 -29.29 -25.65 -34.08
C THR A 297 -30.12 -25.50 -35.36
N GLY A 298 -29.52 -25.95 -36.47
CA GLY A 298 -30.18 -26.10 -37.76
C GLY A 298 -31.01 -27.38 -37.80
N ASP A 299 -32.26 -27.20 -38.20
CA ASP A 299 -33.28 -28.15 -38.62
C ASP A 299 -32.87 -29.63 -38.79
N THR A 300 -33.71 -30.53 -38.27
CA THR A 300 -34.01 -31.79 -38.96
C THR A 300 -35.51 -32.10 -38.93
N PRO A 301 -36.05 -32.71 -40.01
CA PRO A 301 -37.45 -32.59 -40.41
C PRO A 301 -38.36 -33.70 -39.88
N SER A 302 -39.66 -33.43 -39.94
CA SER A 302 -40.75 -34.37 -39.72
C SER A 302 -40.69 -35.61 -40.61
N CYS A 303 -40.71 -36.78 -39.99
CA CYS A 303 -41.21 -38.09 -40.46
C CYS A 303 -40.86 -39.10 -39.34
N LEU A 304 -41.61 -40.13 -38.97
CA LEU A 304 -42.95 -40.65 -39.20
C LEU A 304 -42.95 -41.95 -38.35
N LEU A 305 -44.14 -42.41 -37.94
CA LEU A 305 -44.48 -43.81 -37.60
C LEU A 305 -44.18 -44.34 -36.18
N SER A 306 -45.30 -44.56 -35.46
CA SER A 306 -45.77 -45.86 -34.93
C SER A 306 -44.87 -46.58 -33.90
N ALA A 307 -45.35 -47.16 -32.80
CA ALA A 307 -46.68 -47.49 -32.30
C ALA A 307 -46.57 -47.75 -30.78
N GLU A 308 -47.74 -47.93 -30.15
CA GLU A 308 -48.06 -48.75 -28.95
C GLU A 308 -46.94 -49.70 -28.48
N GLU A 309 -46.61 -49.89 -27.19
CA GLU A 309 -47.40 -50.01 -25.96
C GLU A 309 -46.60 -49.50 -24.73
#